data_AF-A0AAN7TM79-F1
#
_entry.id   AF-A0AAN7TM79-F1
#
_cell.length_a   1.000
_cell.length_b   1.000
_cell.length_c   1.000
_cell.angle_alpha   90.00
_cell.angle_beta   90.00
_cell.angle_gamma   90.00
#
_symmetry.space_group_name_H-M   'P 1'
#
loop_
_entity.id
_entity.type
_entity.pdbx_description
1 polymer ?
#
loop_
_entity_poly.entity_id
_entity_poly.type
_entity_poly.pdbx_seq_one_letter_code
_entity_poly.pdbx_strand_id
1 'polypeptide(L)'
;MLDALPEGEDSVASFDSMGEFAAARFQQSISSNPHFFYGPFTGLVGRNAGYAFISRFFANHSSVTPLGQLNHNILQSFYGLTNKTYTYGHERIPENWYKRSTSYDLVDLNVDILAWTAQHPEFASVGGNTGSVNSFSPLDLENLTGGILNSEKLLEGSNLICFALEFVKLAAPSFTNNLFGTLSAPSNILSTSLSIPLLSLECPQWDALTGGGKDVLTELSQYSIPGVDQGLL
;
A
#
# COMPACT_ATOMS: atom_id res chain seq x y z
N MET A 1 -8.32 7.53 13.00
CA MET A 1 -6.98 6.94 13.19
C MET A 1 -6.47 7.33 14.56
N LEU A 2 -6.24 8.61 14.85
CA LEU A 2 -5.86 9.06 16.19
C LEU A 2 -6.83 8.57 17.28
N ASP A 3 -8.14 8.60 17.04
CA ASP A 3 -9.10 8.12 18.06
C ASP A 3 -9.14 6.58 18.20
N ALA A 4 -8.50 5.85 17.29
CA ALA A 4 -8.46 4.39 17.28
C ALA A 4 -7.10 3.84 17.75
N LEU A 5 -6.13 4.71 18.01
CA LEU A 5 -4.80 4.35 18.46
C LEU A 5 -4.61 4.83 19.90
N PRO A 6 -3.77 4.17 20.71
CA PRO A 6 -3.62 4.56 22.10
C PRO A 6 -3.00 5.96 22.20
N GLU A 7 -3.55 6.82 23.07
CA GLU A 7 -3.07 8.19 23.28
C GLU A 7 -1.82 8.20 24.19
N GLY A 8 -0.86 9.08 23.91
CA GLY A 8 0.38 9.24 24.68
C GLY A 8 1.65 9.08 23.86
N GLU A 9 2.77 9.65 24.32
CA GLU A 9 4.06 9.56 23.62
C GLU A 9 4.66 8.15 23.69
N ASP A 10 4.39 7.45 24.80
CA ASP A 10 4.76 6.05 25.05
C ASP A 10 3.79 5.04 24.41
N SER A 11 2.68 5.53 23.87
CA SER A 11 1.63 4.70 23.25
C SER A 11 1.98 4.43 21.79
N VAL A 12 2.30 3.18 21.50
CA VAL A 12 2.75 2.73 20.17
C VAL A 12 1.61 2.04 19.44
N ALA A 13 1.26 2.55 18.26
CA ALA A 13 0.40 1.86 17.31
C ALA A 13 1.12 0.62 16.78
N SER A 14 0.59 -0.55 17.08
CA SER A 14 1.08 -1.81 16.49
C SER A 14 0.59 -1.95 15.05
N PHE A 15 1.24 -2.83 14.30
CA PHE A 15 0.78 -3.21 12.97
C PHE A 15 -0.62 -3.83 13.01
N ASP A 16 -0.95 -4.60 14.05
CA ASP A 16 -2.27 -5.19 14.22
C ASP A 16 -3.35 -4.15 14.54
N SER A 17 -3.08 -3.17 15.40
CA SER A 17 -4.02 -2.07 15.69
C SER A 17 -4.35 -1.24 14.44
N MET A 18 -3.39 -1.13 13.52
CA MET A 18 -3.62 -0.50 12.22
C MET A 18 -4.50 -1.35 11.30
N GLY A 19 -4.36 -2.68 11.35
CA GLY A 19 -5.27 -3.63 10.72
C GLY A 19 -6.70 -3.51 11.25
N GLU A 20 -6.86 -3.46 12.57
CA GLU A 20 -8.17 -3.26 13.23
C GLU A 20 -8.81 -1.93 12.82
N PHE A 21 -8.02 -0.83 12.80
CA PHE A 21 -8.50 0.46 12.31
C PHE A 21 -8.92 0.37 10.84
N ALA A 22 -8.14 -0.31 9.99
CA ALA A 22 -8.49 -0.52 8.60
C ALA A 22 -9.78 -1.35 8.46
N ALA A 23 -10.02 -2.37 9.29
CA ALA A 23 -11.25 -3.16 9.29
C ALA A 23 -12.46 -2.31 9.69
N ALA A 24 -12.33 -1.52 10.76
CA ALA A 24 -13.36 -0.58 11.20
C ALA A 24 -13.70 0.44 10.09
N ARG A 25 -12.68 0.94 9.37
CA ARG A 25 -12.89 1.85 8.24
C ARG A 25 -13.58 1.17 7.04
N PHE A 26 -13.35 -0.12 6.82
CA PHE A 26 -14.07 -0.88 5.79
C PHE A 26 -15.57 -0.95 6.14
N GLN A 27 -15.90 -1.35 7.37
CA GLN A 27 -17.29 -1.42 7.84
C GLN A 27 -17.99 -0.06 7.85
N GLN A 28 -17.28 1.00 8.25
CA GLN A 28 -17.82 2.35 8.18
C GLN A 28 -18.13 2.76 6.74
N SER A 29 -17.27 2.43 5.77
CA SER A 29 -17.56 2.73 4.36
C SER A 29 -18.81 1.99 3.86
N ILE A 30 -19.02 0.74 4.28
CA ILE A 30 -20.26 0.00 3.98
C ILE A 30 -21.48 0.71 4.58
N SER A 31 -21.41 1.17 5.82
CA SER A 31 -22.57 1.72 6.53
C SER A 31 -22.86 3.18 6.23
N SER A 32 -21.90 3.93 5.68
CA SER A 32 -22.04 5.38 5.47
C SER A 32 -21.98 5.84 4.01
N ASN A 33 -21.53 5.00 3.07
CA ASN A 33 -21.37 5.40 1.68
C ASN A 33 -22.14 4.47 0.72
N PRO A 34 -23.31 4.88 0.17
CA PRO A 34 -24.08 4.04 -0.75
C PRO A 34 -23.36 3.71 -2.08
N HIS A 35 -22.26 4.40 -2.38
CA HIS A 35 -21.40 4.19 -3.55
C HIS A 35 -20.02 3.64 -3.17
N PHE A 36 -19.89 3.02 -2.01
CA PHE A 36 -18.64 2.40 -1.61
C PHE A 36 -18.26 1.30 -2.61
N PHE A 37 -17.06 1.42 -3.19
CA PHE A 37 -16.47 0.42 -4.07
C PHE A 37 -15.12 -0.01 -3.51
N TYR A 38 -14.94 -1.33 -3.38
CA TYR A 38 -13.74 -1.99 -2.93
C TYR A 38 -13.27 -2.91 -4.05
N GLY A 39 -12.53 -2.35 -5.00
CA GLY A 39 -12.12 -3.05 -6.21
C GLY A 39 -10.86 -3.92 -6.04
N PRO A 40 -10.50 -4.72 -7.07
CA PRO A 40 -9.33 -5.58 -7.04
C PRO A 40 -8.03 -4.82 -6.74
N PHE A 41 -7.80 -3.70 -7.42
CA PHE A 41 -6.67 -2.84 -7.07
C PHE A 41 -7.02 -1.85 -5.97
N THR A 42 -8.10 -1.08 -6.12
CA THR A 42 -8.38 0.07 -5.24
C THR A 42 -8.66 -0.31 -3.79
N GLY A 43 -9.31 -1.46 -3.55
CA GLY A 43 -9.59 -1.98 -2.22
C GLY A 43 -8.51 -2.93 -1.73
N LEU A 44 -8.37 -4.06 -2.42
CA LEU A 44 -7.56 -5.20 -1.96
C LEU A 44 -6.06 -4.89 -1.92
N VAL A 45 -5.54 -4.06 -2.84
CA VAL A 45 -4.12 -3.62 -2.81
C VAL A 45 -3.97 -2.19 -2.33
N GLY A 46 -4.39 -1.21 -3.13
CA GLY A 46 -4.06 0.20 -2.94
C GLY A 46 -4.48 0.77 -1.58
N ARG A 47 -5.71 0.48 -1.14
CA ARG A 47 -6.15 0.90 0.19
C ARG A 47 -5.38 0.22 1.31
N ASN A 48 -5.19 -1.11 1.25
CA ASN A 48 -4.48 -1.85 2.30
C ASN A 48 -3.01 -1.44 2.34
N ALA A 49 -2.37 -1.23 1.18
CA ALA A 49 -1.03 -0.66 1.05
C ALA A 49 -0.94 0.73 1.71
N GLY A 50 -1.93 1.60 1.51
CA GLY A 50 -1.97 2.90 2.18
C GLY A 50 -1.92 2.80 3.71
N TYR A 51 -2.65 1.85 4.30
CA TYR A 51 -2.57 1.60 5.75
C TYR A 51 -1.22 1.00 6.16
N ALA A 52 -0.70 0.03 5.40
CA ALA A 52 0.59 -0.60 5.68
C ALA A 52 1.73 0.43 5.61
N PHE A 53 1.71 1.32 4.62
CA PHE A 53 2.69 2.39 4.46
C PHE A 53 2.67 3.36 5.64
N ILE A 54 1.51 3.66 6.23
CA ILE A 54 1.47 4.48 7.44
C ILE A 54 2.18 3.75 8.58
N SER A 55 1.91 2.46 8.78
CA SER A 55 2.59 1.65 9.80
C SER A 55 4.09 1.50 9.58
N ARG A 56 4.53 1.37 8.32
CA ARG A 56 5.91 1.04 7.95
C ARG A 56 6.78 2.27 7.68
N PHE A 57 6.22 3.29 7.05
CA PHE A 57 6.96 4.48 6.60
C PHE A 57 6.83 5.67 7.54
N PHE A 58 5.78 5.77 8.34
CA PHE A 58 5.68 6.90 9.28
C PHE A 58 6.34 6.55 10.62
N ALA A 59 6.50 5.27 10.95
CA ALA A 59 7.17 4.83 12.17
C ALA A 59 8.61 5.38 12.25
N ASN A 60 9.03 5.80 13.45
CA ASN A 60 10.39 6.29 13.70
C ASN A 60 11.33 5.13 14.04
N HIS A 61 12.35 4.91 13.22
CA HIS A 61 13.34 3.83 13.34
C HIS A 61 14.66 4.31 13.94
N SER A 62 14.58 4.99 15.08
CA SER A 62 15.76 5.46 15.81
C SER A 62 16.62 4.30 16.33
N SER A 63 17.82 4.60 16.83
CA SER A 63 18.68 3.60 17.46
C SER A 63 18.06 2.95 18.70
N VAL A 64 17.14 3.65 19.39
CA VAL A 64 16.39 3.11 20.54
C VAL A 64 15.13 2.35 20.13
N THR A 65 14.59 2.60 18.93
CA THR A 65 13.39 1.94 18.36
C THR A 65 13.64 1.37 16.97
N PRO A 66 14.59 0.42 16.80
CA PRO A 66 15.01 -0.03 15.46
C PRO A 66 13.88 -0.72 14.68
N LEU A 67 12.92 -1.34 15.37
CA LEU A 67 11.73 -1.96 14.76
C LEU A 67 10.65 -0.94 14.33
N GLY A 68 10.83 0.34 14.67
CA GLY A 68 9.89 1.41 14.37
C GLY A 68 8.88 1.63 15.48
N GLN A 69 8.63 2.91 15.80
CA GLN A 69 7.55 3.33 16.69
C GLN A 69 6.65 4.33 15.96
N LEU A 70 5.35 4.01 15.88
CA LEU A 70 4.34 4.94 15.38
C LEU A 70 3.49 5.41 16.56
N ASN A 71 3.42 6.72 16.78
CA ASN A 71 2.61 7.31 17.85
C ASN A 71 1.81 8.52 17.33
N HIS A 72 1.00 9.13 18.19
CA HIS A 72 0.15 10.26 17.82
C HIS A 72 0.93 11.48 17.37
N ASN A 73 2.04 11.80 18.01
CA ASN A 73 2.85 12.97 17.66
C ASN A 73 3.41 12.84 16.23
N ILE A 74 3.89 11.64 15.89
CA ILE A 74 4.36 11.32 14.54
C ILE A 74 3.22 11.46 13.52
N LEU A 75 2.07 10.82 13.77
CA LEU A 75 0.92 10.89 12.89
C LEU A 75 0.42 12.33 12.70
N GLN A 76 0.32 13.09 13.79
CA GLN A 76 -0.10 14.49 13.74
C GLN A 76 0.85 15.34 12.91
N SER A 77 2.16 15.14 13.04
CA SER A 77 3.16 15.85 12.23
C SER A 77 3.01 15.52 10.74
N PHE A 78 2.94 14.23 10.38
CA PHE A 78 2.80 13.82 8.99
C PHE A 78 1.48 14.29 8.37
N TYR A 79 0.39 14.33 9.14
CA TYR A 79 -0.91 14.80 8.66
C TYR A 79 -1.17 16.30 8.88
N GLY A 80 -0.20 17.07 9.37
CA GLY A 80 -0.38 18.52 9.60
C GLY A 80 -1.48 18.86 10.62
N LEU A 81 -1.66 18.00 11.62
CA LEU A 81 -2.70 18.14 12.65
C LEU A 81 -2.17 18.89 13.87
N THR A 82 -2.94 19.85 14.36
CA THR A 82 -2.77 20.49 15.68
C THR A 82 -4.07 20.35 16.45
N ASN A 83 -4.05 19.71 17.63
CA ASN A 83 -5.27 19.41 18.41
C ASN A 83 -6.37 18.74 17.56
N LYS A 84 -6.00 17.73 16.76
CA LYS A 84 -6.88 17.01 15.81
C LYS A 84 -7.50 17.90 14.71
N THR A 85 -7.07 19.15 14.57
CA THR A 85 -7.47 20.05 13.48
C THR A 85 -6.39 20.09 12.41
N TYR A 86 -6.76 19.82 11.16
CA TYR A 86 -5.86 19.94 10.01
C TYR A 86 -5.53 21.40 9.69
N THR A 87 -4.25 21.67 9.43
CA THR A 87 -3.76 22.96 8.93
C THR A 87 -3.14 22.76 7.57
N TYR A 88 -3.65 23.48 6.57
CA TYR A 88 -3.21 23.34 5.19
C TYR A 88 -1.71 23.61 5.01
N GLY A 89 -0.97 22.65 4.46
CA GLY A 89 0.47 22.78 4.16
C GLY A 89 1.39 22.60 5.37
N HIS A 90 0.89 22.02 6.47
CA HIS A 90 1.67 21.75 7.68
C HIS A 90 2.11 20.29 7.81
N GLU A 91 1.87 19.45 6.80
CA GLU A 91 2.43 18.10 6.73
C GLU A 91 3.95 18.16 6.74
N ARG A 92 4.58 17.49 7.71
CA ARG A 92 6.04 17.47 7.84
C ARG A 92 6.54 16.18 8.48
N ILE A 93 7.72 15.76 8.05
CA ILE A 93 8.50 14.73 8.75
C ILE A 93 8.80 15.27 10.16
N PRO A 94 8.52 14.52 11.25
CA PRO A 94 8.79 14.97 12.60
C PRO A 94 10.29 15.24 12.85
N GLU A 95 10.59 16.14 13.78
CA GLU A 95 11.96 16.32 14.28
C GLU A 95 12.48 15.02 14.91
N ASN A 96 13.77 14.73 14.76
CA ASN A 96 14.42 13.50 15.23
C ASN A 96 13.76 12.19 14.73
N TRP A 97 13.20 12.23 13.52
CA TRP A 97 12.65 11.08 12.83
C TRP A 97 13.71 10.39 11.95
N TYR A 98 13.76 9.06 12.01
CA TYR A 98 14.70 8.24 11.24
C TYR A 98 13.94 7.21 10.41
N LYS A 99 14.34 7.10 9.13
CA LYS A 99 13.80 6.07 8.22
C LYS A 99 14.22 4.66 8.63
N ARG A 100 13.48 3.66 8.16
CA ARG A 100 13.85 2.25 8.25
C ARG A 100 15.28 2.01 7.71
N SER A 101 16.03 1.13 8.37
CA SER A 101 17.40 0.77 7.99
C SER A 101 17.47 -0.10 6.73
N THR A 102 16.43 -0.86 6.45
CA THR A 102 16.28 -1.68 5.24
C THR A 102 15.23 -1.08 4.31
N SER A 103 15.39 -1.33 3.01
CA SER A 103 14.35 -1.02 2.02
C SER A 103 13.05 -1.75 2.37
N TYR A 104 11.93 -1.17 1.96
CA TYR A 104 10.63 -1.82 1.95
C TYR A 104 10.17 -1.88 0.50
N ASP A 105 9.85 -3.08 0.04
CA ASP A 105 9.54 -3.34 -1.36
C ASP A 105 8.16 -3.99 -1.52
N LEU A 106 7.85 -4.42 -2.74
CA LEU A 106 6.57 -5.07 -3.05
C LEU A 106 6.40 -6.43 -2.36
N VAL A 107 7.50 -7.07 -1.97
CA VAL A 107 7.48 -8.35 -1.25
C VAL A 107 7.02 -8.12 0.17
N ASP A 108 7.65 -7.15 0.85
CA ASP A 108 7.27 -6.75 2.21
C ASP A 108 5.77 -6.35 2.23
N LEU A 109 5.33 -5.60 1.20
CA LEU A 109 3.92 -5.23 1.04
C LEU A 109 3.00 -6.45 0.87
N ASN A 110 3.39 -7.43 0.05
CA ASN A 110 2.56 -8.62 -0.17
C ASN A 110 2.44 -9.44 1.13
N VAL A 111 3.54 -9.61 1.87
CA VAL A 111 3.53 -10.28 3.18
C VAL A 111 2.61 -9.56 4.16
N ASP A 112 2.69 -8.23 4.22
CA ASP A 112 1.87 -7.40 5.10
C ASP A 112 0.37 -7.53 4.77
N ILE A 113 0.00 -7.47 3.48
CA ILE A 113 -1.39 -7.64 3.04
C ILE A 113 -1.89 -9.04 3.39
N LEU A 114 -1.13 -10.10 3.09
CA LEU A 114 -1.52 -11.48 3.39
C LEU A 114 -1.70 -11.70 4.90
N ALA A 115 -0.79 -11.16 5.72
CA ALA A 115 -0.88 -11.24 7.17
C ALA A 115 -2.14 -10.55 7.70
N TRP A 116 -2.49 -9.37 7.20
CA TRP A 116 -3.73 -8.70 7.56
C TRP A 116 -4.97 -9.39 7.02
N THR A 117 -4.95 -9.91 5.80
CA THR A 117 -6.07 -10.67 5.25
C THR A 117 -6.35 -11.94 6.06
N ALA A 118 -5.32 -12.60 6.58
CA ALA A 118 -5.50 -13.75 7.47
C ALA A 118 -6.24 -13.39 8.77
N GLN A 119 -6.06 -12.15 9.27
CA GLN A 119 -6.75 -11.64 10.47
C GLN A 119 -8.12 -11.01 10.13
N HIS A 120 -8.23 -10.39 8.95
CA HIS A 120 -9.38 -9.65 8.46
C HIS A 120 -9.74 -10.13 7.03
N PRO A 121 -10.45 -11.26 6.90
CA PRO A 121 -10.77 -11.85 5.60
C PRO A 121 -11.52 -10.90 4.66
N GLU A 122 -12.22 -9.89 5.19
CA GLU A 122 -12.88 -8.87 4.39
C GLU A 122 -11.92 -8.11 3.46
N PHE A 123 -10.62 -8.05 3.78
CA PHE A 123 -9.62 -7.39 2.94
C PHE A 123 -9.33 -8.10 1.62
N ALA A 124 -9.70 -9.39 1.50
CA ALA A 124 -9.67 -10.12 0.23
C ALA A 124 -10.98 -9.98 -0.57
N SER A 125 -11.96 -9.23 -0.06
CA SER A 125 -13.21 -9.01 -0.81
C SER A 125 -12.96 -8.17 -2.05
N VAL A 126 -13.79 -8.36 -3.06
CA VAL A 126 -13.97 -7.41 -4.16
C VAL A 126 -15.45 -7.14 -4.27
N GLY A 127 -15.89 -5.89 -4.31
CA GLY A 127 -17.31 -5.60 -4.36
C GLY A 127 -17.65 -4.15 -4.05
N GLY A 128 -18.91 -3.90 -3.74
CA GLY A 128 -19.36 -2.57 -3.37
C GLY A 128 -20.81 -2.54 -2.93
N ASN A 129 -21.21 -1.39 -2.38
CA ASN A 129 -22.62 -1.11 -2.10
C ASN A 129 -23.40 -0.93 -3.40
N THR A 130 -24.61 -1.48 -3.46
CA THR A 130 -25.48 -1.48 -4.64
C THR A 130 -26.47 -0.30 -4.61
N GLY A 131 -25.97 0.92 -4.37
CA GLY A 131 -26.77 2.15 -4.41
C GLY A 131 -27.50 2.50 -3.10
N SER A 132 -27.29 1.72 -2.03
CA SER A 132 -27.74 2.05 -0.67
C SER A 132 -26.67 1.71 0.36
N VAL A 133 -26.71 2.33 1.53
CA VAL A 133 -25.81 1.92 2.63
C VAL A 133 -26.15 0.51 3.11
N ASN A 134 -25.16 -0.20 3.66
CA ASN A 134 -25.29 -1.58 4.13
C ASN A 134 -25.78 -2.57 3.05
N SER A 135 -25.40 -2.36 1.79
CA SER A 135 -25.77 -3.22 0.66
C SER A 135 -24.55 -3.82 -0.04
N PHE A 136 -23.48 -4.04 0.73
CA PHE A 136 -22.21 -4.50 0.16
C PHE A 136 -22.40 -5.88 -0.44
N SER A 137 -22.20 -5.97 -1.75
CA SER A 137 -22.29 -7.20 -2.51
C SER A 137 -20.89 -7.60 -2.96
N PRO A 138 -20.27 -8.61 -2.33
CA PRO A 138 -18.99 -9.14 -2.80
C PRO A 138 -19.21 -9.88 -4.12
N LEU A 139 -18.26 -9.71 -5.03
CA LEU A 139 -18.12 -10.51 -6.23
C LEU A 139 -17.69 -11.91 -5.83
N ASP A 140 -18.48 -12.89 -6.23
CA ASP A 140 -18.11 -14.30 -6.13
C ASP A 140 -17.14 -14.65 -7.27
N LEU A 141 -15.84 -14.50 -6.99
CA LEU A 141 -14.78 -14.78 -7.96
C LEU A 141 -14.74 -16.27 -8.36
N GLU A 142 -15.18 -17.17 -7.47
CA GLU A 142 -15.28 -18.60 -7.77
C GLU A 142 -16.33 -18.86 -8.83
N ASN A 143 -17.52 -18.30 -8.67
CA ASN A 143 -18.58 -18.41 -9.65
C ASN A 143 -18.21 -17.71 -10.98
N LEU A 144 -17.68 -16.48 -10.91
CA LEU A 144 -17.32 -15.69 -12.10
C LEU A 144 -16.25 -16.36 -12.97
N THR A 145 -15.39 -17.19 -12.38
CA THR A 145 -14.30 -17.87 -13.07
C THR A 145 -14.54 -19.36 -13.27
N GLY A 146 -15.70 -19.88 -12.87
CA GLY A 146 -16.01 -21.32 -12.94
C GLY A 146 -15.11 -22.18 -12.05
N GLY A 147 -14.69 -21.67 -10.88
CA GLY A 147 -13.85 -22.36 -9.90
C GLY A 147 -12.34 -22.21 -10.11
N ILE A 148 -11.92 -21.42 -11.11
CA ILE A 148 -10.50 -21.21 -11.41
C ILE A 148 -9.85 -20.35 -10.33
N LEU A 149 -10.46 -19.24 -9.94
CA LEU A 149 -10.04 -18.36 -8.85
C LEU A 149 -10.98 -18.49 -7.66
N ASN A 150 -10.44 -18.73 -6.47
CA ASN A 150 -11.17 -18.69 -5.20
C ASN A 150 -10.28 -18.02 -4.14
N SER A 151 -10.80 -17.81 -2.92
CA SER A 151 -10.04 -17.14 -1.86
C SER A 151 -8.74 -17.87 -1.50
N GLU A 152 -8.74 -19.20 -1.44
CA GLU A 152 -7.53 -19.99 -1.16
C GLU A 152 -6.46 -19.77 -2.24
N LYS A 153 -6.81 -19.98 -3.51
CA LYS A 153 -5.91 -19.77 -4.65
C LYS A 153 -5.46 -18.33 -4.80
N LEU A 154 -6.31 -17.35 -4.47
CA LEU A 154 -5.91 -15.94 -4.49
C LEU A 154 -4.79 -15.68 -3.48
N LEU A 155 -4.83 -16.32 -2.31
CA LEU A 155 -3.83 -16.15 -1.27
C LEU A 155 -2.56 -17.02 -1.46
N GLU A 156 -2.53 -17.87 -2.49
CA GLU A 156 -1.36 -18.65 -2.86
C GLU A 156 -0.32 -17.77 -3.60
N GLY A 157 0.88 -17.66 -3.02
CA GLY A 157 2.02 -17.00 -3.66
C GLY A 157 1.75 -15.53 -4.03
N SER A 158 1.90 -15.20 -5.32
CA SER A 158 1.69 -13.86 -5.88
C SER A 158 0.34 -13.71 -6.60
N ASN A 159 -0.58 -14.68 -6.49
CA ASN A 159 -1.85 -14.65 -7.23
C ASN A 159 -2.70 -13.41 -6.91
N LEU A 160 -2.75 -13.01 -5.64
CA LEU A 160 -3.49 -11.83 -5.18
C LEU A 160 -3.03 -10.55 -5.90
N ILE A 161 -1.71 -10.30 -5.91
CA ILE A 161 -1.16 -9.10 -6.53
C ILE A 161 -1.24 -9.17 -8.06
N CYS A 162 -1.02 -10.34 -8.67
CA CYS A 162 -1.18 -10.50 -10.12
C CYS A 162 -2.64 -10.29 -10.56
N PHE A 163 -3.61 -10.78 -9.79
CA PHE A 163 -5.03 -10.54 -10.04
C PHE A 163 -5.36 -9.04 -10.00
N ALA A 164 -4.84 -8.31 -9.00
CA ALA A 164 -5.02 -6.86 -8.93
C ALA A 164 -4.36 -6.15 -10.13
N LEU A 165 -3.18 -6.60 -10.56
CA LEU A 165 -2.45 -6.03 -11.71
C LEU A 165 -3.19 -6.22 -13.04
N GLU A 166 -4.03 -7.24 -13.21
CA GLU A 166 -4.90 -7.35 -14.41
C GLU A 166 -5.85 -6.15 -14.53
N PHE A 167 -6.44 -5.72 -13.41
CA PHE A 167 -7.34 -4.57 -13.41
C PHE A 167 -6.59 -3.25 -13.53
N VAL A 168 -5.37 -3.16 -12.97
CA VAL A 168 -4.49 -2.03 -13.23
C VAL A 168 -4.19 -1.95 -14.72
N LYS A 169 -3.77 -3.04 -15.36
CA LYS A 169 -3.51 -3.09 -16.81
C LYS A 169 -4.73 -2.69 -17.64
N LEU A 170 -5.93 -3.12 -17.25
CA LEU A 170 -7.17 -2.76 -17.94
C LEU A 170 -7.46 -1.25 -17.86
N ALA A 171 -7.17 -0.63 -16.71
CA ALA A 171 -7.47 0.77 -16.45
C ALA A 171 -6.31 1.73 -16.79
N ALA A 172 -5.08 1.22 -16.84
CA ALA A 172 -3.85 1.98 -17.01
C ALA A 172 -3.70 2.41 -18.47
N PRO A 173 -3.70 3.72 -18.75
CA PRO A 173 -3.34 4.21 -20.07
C PRO A 173 -1.83 4.06 -20.28
N SER A 174 -1.40 3.89 -21.53
CA SER A 174 0.01 3.63 -21.89
C SER A 174 1.02 4.69 -21.42
N PHE A 175 0.59 5.92 -21.09
CA PHE A 175 1.49 6.94 -20.54
C PHE A 175 1.99 6.61 -19.12
N THR A 176 1.34 5.66 -18.42
CA THR A 176 1.76 5.20 -17.10
C THR A 176 2.90 4.18 -17.15
N ASN A 177 3.29 3.72 -18.34
CA ASN A 177 4.33 2.69 -18.51
C ASN A 177 5.69 3.12 -17.94
N ASN A 178 6.06 4.41 -18.01
CA ASN A 178 7.30 4.93 -17.41
C ASN A 178 7.27 4.84 -15.87
N LEU A 179 6.11 5.10 -15.25
CA LEU A 179 5.95 4.95 -13.81
C LEU A 179 6.13 3.49 -13.39
N PHE A 180 5.52 2.55 -14.11
CA PHE A 180 5.72 1.12 -13.87
C PHE A 180 7.17 0.67 -14.17
N GLY A 181 7.82 1.23 -15.20
CA GLY A 181 9.23 1.01 -15.51
C GLY A 181 10.19 1.51 -14.44
N THR A 182 9.81 2.53 -13.68
CA THR A 182 10.54 3.01 -12.49
C THR A 182 10.43 2.03 -11.34
N LEU A 183 9.23 1.47 -11.12
CA LEU A 183 9.00 0.46 -10.09
C LEU A 183 9.73 -0.85 -10.38
N SER A 184 10.04 -1.14 -11.65
CA SER A 184 10.86 -2.29 -12.07
C SER A 184 12.37 -2.01 -12.07
N ALA A 185 12.80 -0.79 -11.74
CA ALA A 185 14.20 -0.37 -11.76
C ALA A 185 15.16 -1.06 -10.76
N PRO A 186 14.74 -1.96 -9.84
CA PRO A 186 15.67 -2.84 -9.14
C PRO A 186 15.57 -4.31 -9.60
N SER A 187 15.45 -4.60 -10.89
CA SER A 187 15.53 -5.99 -11.40
C SER A 187 16.94 -6.61 -11.26
N ASN A 188 17.99 -5.81 -11.06
CA ASN A 188 19.37 -6.31 -10.87
C ASN A 188 19.74 -6.63 -9.41
N ILE A 189 18.85 -6.44 -8.43
CA ILE A 189 19.13 -6.68 -6.99
C ILE A 189 18.43 -7.93 -6.44
N LEU A 190 17.36 -8.41 -7.11
CA LEU A 190 16.43 -9.38 -6.53
C LEU A 190 16.62 -10.84 -6.98
N SER A 191 17.57 -11.15 -7.87
CA SER A 191 17.74 -12.52 -8.39
C SER A 191 18.57 -13.46 -7.50
N THR A 192 19.15 -12.99 -6.38
CA THR A 192 20.16 -13.80 -5.66
C THR A 192 19.77 -14.39 -4.32
N SER A 193 18.60 -14.12 -3.76
CA SER A 193 18.28 -14.72 -2.46
C SER A 193 16.83 -14.52 -2.08
N LEU A 194 15.99 -15.48 -2.46
CA LEU A 194 14.88 -16.04 -1.67
C LEU A 194 14.08 -16.97 -2.60
N SER A 195 14.24 -18.28 -2.41
CA SER A 195 13.44 -19.32 -3.05
C SER A 195 12.03 -19.43 -2.44
N ILE A 196 11.37 -18.28 -2.22
CA ILE A 196 10.00 -18.22 -1.73
C ILE A 196 9.12 -17.77 -2.91
N PRO A 197 8.07 -18.54 -3.29
CA PRO A 197 7.14 -18.18 -4.37
C PRO A 197 6.31 -16.91 -4.09
N LEU A 198 6.54 -16.21 -2.98
CA LEU A 198 5.89 -14.95 -2.63
C LEU A 198 6.41 -13.74 -3.44
N LEU A 199 7.42 -13.97 -4.28
CA LEU A 199 8.36 -12.96 -4.76
C LEU A 199 8.55 -12.94 -6.28
N SER A 200 7.74 -13.66 -7.04
CA SER A 200 7.78 -13.52 -8.48
C SER A 200 6.87 -12.35 -8.87
N LEU A 201 7.45 -11.17 -9.10
CA LEU A 201 6.85 -10.13 -9.94
C LEU A 201 6.65 -10.58 -11.40
N GLU A 202 6.85 -11.88 -11.68
CA GLU A 202 6.51 -12.64 -12.89
C GLU A 202 4.99 -12.71 -13.17
N CYS A 203 4.21 -11.77 -12.63
CA CYS A 203 2.85 -11.55 -13.07
C CYS A 203 2.90 -11.24 -14.58
N PRO A 204 2.24 -12.01 -15.47
CA PRO A 204 2.27 -11.77 -16.92
C PRO A 204 1.85 -10.34 -17.33
N GLN A 205 1.11 -9.66 -16.45
CA GLN A 205 0.62 -8.30 -16.61
C GLN A 205 1.72 -7.25 -16.38
N TRP A 206 2.73 -7.57 -15.57
CA TRP A 206 3.83 -6.66 -15.24
C TRP A 206 4.67 -6.30 -16.47
N ASP A 207 4.96 -7.28 -17.34
CA ASP A 207 5.65 -7.04 -18.62
C ASP A 207 4.83 -6.12 -19.53
N ALA A 208 3.51 -6.25 -19.53
CA ALA A 208 2.63 -5.39 -20.31
C ALA A 208 2.56 -3.96 -19.75
N LEU A 209 2.60 -3.81 -18.43
CA LEU A 209 2.61 -2.51 -17.74
C LEU A 209 3.95 -1.77 -17.87
N THR A 210 5.05 -2.51 -17.98
CA THR A 210 6.41 -1.94 -18.11
C THR A 210 6.87 -1.80 -19.56
N GLY A 211 6.16 -2.42 -20.52
CA GLY A 211 6.52 -2.43 -21.94
C GLY A 211 6.74 -1.02 -22.50
N GLY A 212 8.00 -0.72 -22.84
CA GLY A 212 8.43 0.58 -23.39
C GLY A 212 8.58 1.71 -22.36
N GLY A 213 8.35 1.41 -21.08
CA GLY A 213 8.55 2.33 -19.96
C GLY A 213 10.02 2.58 -19.66
N LYS A 214 10.40 3.83 -19.41
CA LYS A 214 11.73 4.20 -18.92
C LYS A 214 11.67 4.57 -17.44
N ASP A 215 12.75 4.29 -16.72
CA ASP A 215 12.91 4.70 -15.33
C ASP A 215 12.88 6.23 -15.23
N VAL A 216 11.83 6.75 -14.59
CA VAL A 216 11.59 8.17 -14.39
C VAL A 216 12.66 8.77 -13.47
N LEU A 217 13.23 8.01 -12.53
CA LEU A 217 14.32 8.52 -11.69
C LEU A 217 15.58 8.73 -12.52
N THR A 218 15.90 7.81 -13.42
CA THR A 218 16.98 8.00 -14.41
C THR A 218 16.68 9.19 -15.33
N GLU A 219 15.46 9.34 -15.85
CA GLU A 219 15.12 10.50 -16.71
C GLU A 219 15.19 11.83 -15.94
N LEU A 220 14.72 11.88 -14.69
CA LEU A 220 14.81 13.07 -13.84
C LEU A 220 16.25 13.39 -13.44
N SER A 221 17.10 12.38 -13.22
CA SER A 221 18.53 12.58 -12.93
C SER A 221 19.30 13.21 -14.10
N GLN A 222 18.81 13.03 -15.32
CA GLN A 222 19.37 13.63 -16.54
C GLN A 222 18.80 15.02 -16.82
N TYR A 223 17.74 15.43 -16.11
CA TYR A 223 17.10 16.72 -16.28
C TYR A 223 17.87 17.81 -15.52
N SER A 224 18.64 18.62 -16.24
CA SER A 224 19.29 19.80 -15.66
C SER A 224 18.25 20.89 -15.38
N ILE A 225 17.90 21.11 -14.12
CA ILE A 225 17.10 22.27 -13.71
C ILE A 225 17.98 23.52 -13.88
N PRO A 226 17.62 24.48 -14.75
CA PRO A 226 18.42 25.69 -14.92
C PRO A 226 18.50 26.46 -13.59
N GLY A 227 19.72 26.61 -13.04
CA GLY A 227 19.98 27.39 -11.83
C GLY A 227 20.21 26.59 -10.54
N VAL A 228 20.26 25.25 -10.57
CA VAL A 228 20.69 24.44 -9.43
C VAL A 228 22.10 23.91 -9.71
N ASP A 229 23.11 24.38 -8.98
CA ASP A 229 24.47 23.85 -9.07
C ASP A 229 24.48 22.39 -8.63
N GLN A 230 25.05 21.54 -9.50
CA GLN A 230 25.24 20.11 -9.25
C GLN A 230 26.29 19.89 -8.17
N GLY A 231 25.86 19.98 -6.92
CA GLY A 231 26.67 19.63 -5.77
C GLY A 231 25.76 19.13 -4.66
N LEU A 232 25.69 17.80 -4.54
CA LEU A 232 25.14 16.97 -3.45
C LEU A 232 24.10 15.95 -3.96
N LEU A 233 24.60 14.94 -4.67
CA LEU A 233 24.27 13.54 -4.41
C LEU A 233 25.58 12.76 -4.36
#